data_AF-A0A1J3D5Z1-F1
#
_entry.id   AF-A0A1J3D5Z1-F1
#
_cell.length_a   1.000
_cell.length_b   1.000
_cell.length_c   1.000
_cell.angle_alpha   90.00
_cell.angle_beta   90.00
_cell.angle_gamma   90.00
#
_symmetry.space_group_name_H-M   'P 1'
#
loop_
_entity.id
_entity.type
_entity.pdbx_description
1 polymer ?
#
loop_
_entity_poly.entity_id
_entity_poly.type
_entity_poly.pdbx_seq_one_letter_code
_entity_poly.pdbx_strand_id
1 'polypeptide(L)'
;LKPMITDLIAQNSNDVEILCDIMMMLGNTLPDKFKQRHGSWVHQLCRSCETSNTTVAKSILKLAISFTTSPDDLCIAVEVAKELQNVIGLEKSDTLEVSESSYMIINQSTSASVTSYILQSIDSAIVDMDWATKKLKNFQIVSQKNIHLNHDAESTFGLSLEEALYSMAESTVRILSSFVLMNLKDSQAAQFLRLAVRFYRQLAQIVKQRIAPKGCKQTLPSLKFQKLVELTCRS
;
A
#
# COMPACT_ATOMS: atom_id res chain seq x y z
N LEU A 1 -2.20 27.28 4.29
CA LEU A 1 -2.25 25.94 4.93
C LEU A 1 -0.87 25.33 5.15
N LYS A 2 0.01 25.26 4.13
CA LYS A 2 1.30 24.57 4.25
C LYS A 2 2.18 25.03 5.44
N PRO A 3 2.54 26.32 5.58
CA PRO A 3 3.38 26.77 6.71
C PRO A 3 2.70 26.52 8.06
N MET A 4 1.39 26.81 8.14
CA MET A 4 0.59 26.57 9.35
C MET A 4 0.62 25.10 9.82
N ILE A 5 0.51 24.13 8.90
CA ILE A 5 0.59 22.71 9.27
C ILE A 5 1.99 22.34 9.74
N THR A 6 3.04 22.84 9.10
CA THR A 6 4.41 22.62 9.55
C THR A 6 4.65 23.18 10.95
N ASP A 7 4.15 24.39 11.24
CA ASP A 7 4.27 25.02 12.56
C ASP A 7 3.52 24.21 13.64
N LEU A 8 2.31 23.75 13.32
CA LEU A 8 1.52 22.91 14.23
C LEU A 8 2.18 21.54 14.50
N ILE A 9 2.82 20.95 13.49
CA ILE A 9 3.58 19.70 13.64
C ILE A 9 4.78 19.93 14.57
N ALA A 10 5.52 21.01 14.38
CA ALA A 10 6.66 21.36 15.24
C ALA A 10 6.25 21.58 16.70
N GLN A 11 5.01 22.02 16.92
CA GLN A 11 4.40 22.16 18.26
C GLN A 11 3.75 20.86 18.78
N ASN A 12 3.80 19.75 18.01
CA ASN A 12 3.11 18.49 18.29
C ASN A 12 1.60 18.65 18.54
N SER A 13 0.97 19.67 17.94
CA SER A 13 -0.46 19.97 18.15
C SER A 13 -1.37 18.87 17.60
N ASN A 14 -2.38 18.50 18.39
CA ASN A 14 -3.42 17.56 17.95
C ASN A 14 -4.32 18.16 16.85
N ASP A 15 -4.31 19.48 16.65
CA ASP A 15 -5.08 20.13 15.58
C ASP A 15 -4.66 19.64 14.18
N VAL A 16 -3.42 19.14 14.05
CA VAL A 16 -2.94 18.53 12.80
C VAL A 16 -3.78 17.32 12.39
N GLU A 17 -4.23 16.51 13.36
CA GLU A 17 -5.12 15.37 13.08
C GLU A 17 -6.43 15.85 12.47
N ILE A 18 -7.06 16.85 13.07
CA ILE A 18 -8.31 17.44 12.60
C ILE A 18 -8.15 17.97 11.17
N LEU A 19 -7.05 18.66 10.90
CA LEU A 19 -6.74 19.17 9.56
C LEU A 19 -6.52 18.03 8.56
N CYS A 20 -5.85 16.95 8.95
CA CYS A 20 -5.68 15.77 8.10
C CYS A 20 -7.03 15.13 7.78
N ASP A 21 -7.95 15.02 8.75
CA ASP A 21 -9.27 14.45 8.53
C ASP A 21 -10.16 15.34 7.64
N ILE A 22 -10.12 16.66 7.83
CA ILE A 22 -10.78 17.61 6.93
C ILE A 22 -10.22 17.46 5.51
N MET A 23 -8.89 17.40 5.37
CA MET A 23 -8.25 17.19 4.08
C MET A 23 -8.70 15.86 3.46
N MET A 24 -8.71 14.76 4.20
CA MET A 24 -9.19 13.46 3.74
C MET A 24 -10.64 13.54 3.21
N MET A 25 -11.54 14.17 3.96
CA MET A 25 -12.94 14.34 3.58
C MET A 25 -13.07 15.11 2.25
N LEU A 26 -12.40 16.25 2.14
CA LEU A 26 -12.41 17.06 0.92
C LEU A 26 -11.74 16.32 -0.24
N GLY A 27 -10.61 15.68 0.04
CA GLY A 27 -9.80 14.94 -0.91
C GLY A 27 -10.60 13.87 -1.63
N ASN A 28 -11.47 13.14 -0.92
CA ASN A 28 -12.30 12.09 -1.51
C ASN A 28 -13.18 12.58 -2.68
N THR A 29 -13.54 13.86 -2.70
CA THR A 29 -14.34 14.48 -3.77
C THR A 29 -13.50 15.06 -4.91
N LEU A 30 -12.17 15.14 -4.76
CA LEU A 30 -11.29 15.75 -5.75
C LEU A 30 -10.96 14.76 -6.90
N PRO A 31 -10.77 15.28 -8.13
CA PRO A 31 -10.15 14.51 -9.20
C PRO A 31 -8.72 14.06 -8.86
N ASP A 32 -8.32 12.92 -9.42
CA ASP A 32 -7.03 12.24 -9.14
C ASP A 32 -5.81 13.15 -9.29
N LYS A 33 -5.77 14.01 -10.32
CA LYS A 33 -4.68 14.97 -10.53
C LYS A 33 -4.49 15.91 -9.33
N PHE A 34 -5.57 16.32 -8.69
CA PHE A 34 -5.50 17.20 -7.52
C PHE A 34 -5.16 16.41 -6.26
N LYS A 35 -5.74 15.21 -6.08
CA LYS A 35 -5.35 14.28 -5.01
C LYS A 35 -3.84 14.04 -5.02
N GLN A 36 -3.29 13.65 -6.17
CA GLN A 36 -1.86 13.38 -6.34
C GLN A 36 -0.99 14.60 -5.98
N ARG A 37 -1.39 15.82 -6.39
CA ARG A 37 -0.65 17.05 -6.03
C ARG A 37 -0.61 17.28 -4.53
N HIS A 38 -1.72 17.04 -3.83
CA HIS A 38 -1.76 17.14 -2.37
C HIS A 38 -0.99 15.99 -1.71
N GLY A 39 -1.12 14.77 -2.25
CA GLY A 39 -0.39 13.58 -1.81
C GLY A 39 1.13 13.78 -1.85
N SER A 40 1.70 14.26 -2.96
CA SER A 40 3.14 14.54 -3.06
C SER A 40 3.62 15.56 -2.04
N TRP A 41 2.79 16.56 -1.70
CA TRP A 41 3.14 17.51 -0.65
C TRP A 41 3.10 16.89 0.74
N VAL A 42 2.07 16.09 1.06
CA VAL A 42 1.97 15.43 2.37
C VAL A 42 3.05 14.35 2.51
N HIS A 43 3.42 13.68 1.42
CA HIS A 43 4.57 12.77 1.37
C HIS A 43 5.88 13.49 1.71
N GLN A 44 6.08 14.71 1.19
CA GLN A 44 7.24 15.52 1.56
C GLN A 44 7.23 15.89 3.06
N LEU A 45 6.06 16.21 3.64
CA LEU A 45 5.95 16.46 5.08
C LEU A 45 6.41 15.26 5.91
N CYS A 46 6.09 14.04 5.47
CA CYS A 46 6.55 12.82 6.16
C CYS A 46 8.08 12.72 6.23
N ARG A 47 8.79 13.32 5.27
CA ARG A 47 10.26 13.33 5.18
C ARG A 47 10.91 14.54 5.83
N SER A 48 10.22 15.68 5.92
CA SER A 48 10.81 16.95 6.37
C SER A 48 10.41 17.38 7.77
N CYS A 49 9.41 16.75 8.37
CA CYS A 49 8.90 17.14 9.68
C CYS A 49 9.09 16.02 10.69
N GLU A 50 9.72 16.37 11.81
CA GLU A 50 9.82 15.48 12.96
C GLU A 50 8.65 15.74 13.92
N THR A 51 8.11 14.66 14.47
CA THR A 51 7.07 14.71 15.52
C THR A 51 7.22 13.52 16.43
N SER A 52 6.95 13.70 17.72
CA SER A 52 6.84 12.61 18.68
C SER A 52 5.38 12.20 18.95
N ASN A 53 4.42 12.93 18.35
CA ASN A 53 3.01 12.64 18.50
C ASN A 53 2.60 11.50 17.56
N THR A 54 2.32 10.34 18.16
CA THR A 54 1.95 9.10 17.45
C THR A 54 0.70 9.23 16.59
N THR A 55 -0.24 10.09 17.00
CA THR A 55 -1.50 10.31 16.31
C THR A 55 -1.27 11.20 15.10
N VAL A 56 -0.52 12.29 15.26
CA VAL A 56 -0.14 13.19 14.17
C VAL A 56 0.66 12.45 13.09
N ALA A 57 1.69 11.69 13.49
CA ALA A 57 2.49 10.90 12.55
C ALA A 57 1.63 9.93 11.74
N LYS A 58 0.71 9.22 12.40
CA LYS A 58 -0.23 8.31 11.74
C LYS A 58 -1.16 9.05 10.78
N SER A 59 -1.71 10.20 11.17
CA SER A 59 -2.67 10.95 10.36
C SER A 59 -2.04 11.56 9.11
N ILE A 60 -0.82 12.10 9.22
CA ILE A 60 -0.06 12.62 8.06
C ILE A 60 0.25 11.48 7.10
N LEU A 61 0.75 10.35 7.61
CA LEU A 61 1.07 9.19 6.78
C LEU A 61 -0.18 8.62 6.09
N LYS A 62 -1.29 8.52 6.83
CA LYS A 62 -2.58 8.06 6.29
C LYS A 62 -3.04 8.94 5.14
N LEU A 63 -2.93 10.25 5.29
CA LEU A 63 -3.26 11.21 4.26
C LEU A 63 -2.33 11.08 3.04
N ALA A 64 -1.02 10.90 3.25
CA ALA A 64 -0.05 10.72 2.16
C ALA A 64 -0.38 9.49 1.30
N ILE A 65 -0.61 8.34 1.94
CA ILE A 65 -0.97 7.09 1.25
C ILE A 65 -2.31 7.23 0.54
N SER A 66 -3.34 7.75 1.22
CA SER A 66 -4.69 7.84 0.66
C SER A 66 -4.81 8.80 -0.54
N PHE A 67 -3.87 9.76 -0.66
CA PHE A 67 -3.84 10.71 -1.77
C PHE A 67 -2.92 10.28 -2.91
N THR A 68 -2.27 9.13 -2.78
CA THR A 68 -1.52 8.50 -3.86
C THR A 68 -2.48 7.65 -4.69
N THR A 69 -2.50 7.87 -5.99
CA THR A 69 -3.45 7.20 -6.89
C THR A 69 -2.86 5.92 -7.46
N SER A 70 -3.72 4.93 -7.74
CA SER A 70 -3.35 3.71 -8.48
C SER A 70 -2.64 4.06 -9.80
N PRO A 71 -1.63 3.28 -10.22
CA PRO A 71 -1.20 1.98 -9.67
C PRO A 71 -0.13 2.05 -8.58
N ASP A 72 0.23 3.25 -8.12
CA ASP A 72 1.33 3.51 -7.18
C ASP A 72 0.84 3.79 -5.74
N ASP A 73 -0.43 3.51 -5.46
CA ASP A 73 -1.14 3.79 -4.20
C ASP A 73 -0.47 3.21 -2.94
N LEU A 74 0.28 2.11 -3.08
CA LEU A 74 1.07 1.52 -1.99
C LEU A 74 2.57 1.87 -2.02
N CYS A 75 3.03 2.69 -2.95
CA CYS A 75 4.46 3.03 -3.08
C CYS A 75 5.02 3.68 -1.80
N ILE A 76 4.30 4.64 -1.23
CA ILE A 76 4.69 5.27 0.05
C ILE A 76 4.74 4.25 1.17
N ALA A 77 3.78 3.30 1.23
CA ALA A 77 3.78 2.26 2.24
C ALA A 77 5.01 1.32 2.12
N VAL A 78 5.47 1.03 0.89
CA VAL A 78 6.70 0.26 0.64
C VAL A 78 7.92 1.01 1.18
N GLU A 79 8.05 2.30 0.89
CA GLU A 79 9.17 3.13 1.38
C GLU A 79 9.15 3.22 2.92
N VAL A 80 7.98 3.44 3.50
CA VAL A 80 7.79 3.51 4.95
C VAL A 80 8.11 2.18 5.63
N ALA A 81 7.78 1.04 5.00
CA ALA A 81 8.13 -0.27 5.53
C ALA A 81 9.65 -0.47 5.60
N LYS A 82 10.40 0.00 4.60
CA LYS A 82 11.87 -0.02 4.64
C LYS A 82 12.42 0.88 5.74
N GLU A 83 11.84 2.06 5.93
CA GLU A 83 12.29 2.96 7.00
C GLU A 83 11.98 2.37 8.39
N LEU A 84 10.80 1.80 8.58
CA LEU A 84 10.46 1.06 9.80
C LEU A 84 11.46 -0.07 10.06
N GLN A 85 11.92 -0.75 9.00
CA GLN A 85 12.92 -1.81 9.12
C GLN A 85 14.25 -1.25 9.64
N ASN A 86 14.66 -0.07 9.20
CA ASN A 86 15.86 0.60 9.72
C ASN A 86 15.70 0.99 11.19
N VAL A 87 14.54 1.53 11.57
CA VAL A 87 14.29 2.02 12.94
C VAL A 87 14.05 0.89 13.95
N ILE A 88 13.45 -0.22 13.53
CA ILE A 88 13.04 -1.34 14.40
C ILE A 88 14.02 -2.54 14.30
N GLY A 89 14.70 -2.71 13.16
CA GLY A 89 15.50 -3.90 12.84
C GLY A 89 16.99 -3.82 13.15
N LEU A 90 17.56 -2.63 13.38
CA LEU A 90 18.95 -2.51 13.83
C LEU A 90 19.05 -2.70 15.35
N GLU A 91 19.60 -3.84 15.79
CA GLU A 91 20.44 -3.82 16.98
C GLU A 91 21.49 -2.73 16.78
N LYS A 92 21.77 -1.93 17.82
CA LYS A 92 22.67 -0.76 17.77
C LYS A 92 24.09 -1.16 17.34
N SER A 93 24.33 -1.41 16.06
CA SER A 93 25.66 -1.40 15.47
C SER A 93 25.89 -0.01 14.90
N ASP A 94 27.03 0.58 15.27
CA ASP A 94 27.47 1.96 15.01
C ASP A 94 27.71 2.30 13.52
N THR A 95 26.81 1.93 12.64
CA THR A 95 26.79 2.34 11.24
C THR A 95 25.54 3.15 10.97
N LEU A 96 25.53 4.37 11.51
CA LEU A 96 24.68 5.46 11.02
C LEU A 96 25.19 5.88 9.62
N GLU A 97 24.98 5.03 8.62
CA GLU A 97 24.85 5.55 7.27
C GLU A 97 23.50 6.26 7.22
N VAL A 98 23.55 7.57 7.47
CA VAL A 98 22.41 8.48 7.36
C VAL A 98 21.86 8.33 5.95
N SER A 99 20.80 7.55 5.81
CA SER A 99 20.05 7.47 4.56
C SER A 99 19.55 8.88 4.23
N GLU A 100 19.93 9.42 3.08
CA GLU A 100 19.53 10.75 2.57
C GLU A 100 17.99 10.90 2.41
N SER A 101 17.21 9.84 2.71
CA SER A 101 15.76 9.75 2.57
C SER A 101 15.04 9.37 3.88
N SER A 102 15.49 9.84 5.04
CA SER A 102 14.84 9.52 6.33
C SER A 102 13.40 10.07 6.38
N TYR A 103 12.42 9.23 6.70
CA TYR A 103 11.10 9.72 7.06
C TYR A 103 11.14 10.23 8.49
N MET A 104 11.33 11.53 8.69
CA MET A 104 11.46 12.15 10.01
C MET A 104 10.25 11.90 10.95
N ILE A 105 9.06 11.63 10.39
CA ILE A 105 7.90 11.25 11.21
C ILE A 105 8.00 9.85 11.82
N ILE A 106 8.98 9.02 11.39
CA ILE A 106 9.21 7.66 11.85
C ILE A 106 10.43 7.66 12.76
N ASN A 107 10.19 7.57 14.06
CA ASN A 107 11.22 7.52 15.09
C ASN A 107 10.79 6.56 16.20
N GLN A 108 11.59 6.44 17.27
CA GLN A 108 11.31 5.51 18.37
C GLN A 108 9.94 5.73 19.04
N SER A 109 9.43 6.97 19.06
CA SER A 109 8.15 7.29 19.68
C SER A 109 6.97 6.98 18.77
N THR A 110 7.12 7.12 17.45
CA THR A 110 6.02 6.99 16.47
C THR A 110 5.98 5.64 15.76
N SER A 111 7.11 4.92 15.72
CA SER A 111 7.28 3.68 14.94
C SER A 111 6.18 2.66 15.20
N ALA A 112 5.81 2.39 16.46
CA ALA A 112 4.77 1.43 16.79
C ALA A 112 3.38 1.81 16.22
N SER A 113 3.04 3.11 16.23
CA SER A 113 1.79 3.62 15.65
C SER A 113 1.80 3.49 14.13
N VAL A 114 2.93 3.84 13.51
CA VAL A 114 3.15 3.75 12.06
C VAL A 114 3.13 2.29 11.58
N THR A 115 3.81 1.36 12.25
CA THR A 115 3.76 -0.09 11.99
C THR A 115 2.32 -0.59 12.02
N SER A 116 1.56 -0.23 13.05
CA SER A 116 0.17 -0.66 13.20
C SER A 116 -0.70 -0.13 12.04
N TYR A 117 -0.45 1.09 11.58
CA TYR A 117 -1.14 1.64 10.42
C TYR A 117 -0.77 0.94 9.12
N ILE A 118 0.51 0.65 8.87
CA ILE A 118 0.92 -0.11 7.66
C ILE A 118 0.29 -1.51 7.64
N LEU A 119 0.20 -2.19 8.79
CA LEU A 119 -0.54 -3.46 8.90
C LEU A 119 -2.04 -3.30 8.57
N GLN A 120 -2.67 -2.19 8.95
CA GLN A 120 -4.04 -1.87 8.56
C GLN A 120 -4.16 -1.63 7.05
N SER A 121 -3.19 -0.94 6.45
CA SER A 121 -3.15 -0.70 4.99
C SER A 121 -2.99 -2.00 4.21
N ILE A 122 -2.18 -2.95 4.70
CA ILE A 122 -2.09 -4.31 4.12
C ILE A 122 -3.45 -5.01 4.19
N ASP A 123 -4.15 -4.94 5.31
CA ASP A 123 -5.47 -5.56 5.45
C ASP A 123 -6.46 -5.00 4.42
N SER A 124 -6.50 -3.68 4.27
CA SER A 124 -7.32 -3.01 3.24
C SER A 124 -6.94 -3.47 1.84
N ALA A 125 -5.65 -3.49 1.51
CA ALA A 125 -5.17 -3.94 0.21
C ALA A 125 -5.59 -5.39 -0.08
N ILE A 126 -5.56 -6.29 0.91
CA ILE A 126 -6.03 -7.67 0.72
C ILE A 126 -7.53 -7.71 0.40
N VAL A 127 -8.34 -6.85 1.03
CA VAL A 127 -9.77 -6.73 0.74
C VAL A 127 -10.00 -6.21 -0.69
N ASP A 128 -9.26 -5.18 -1.10
CA ASP A 128 -9.35 -4.62 -2.45
C ASP A 128 -8.90 -5.64 -3.52
N MET A 129 -7.85 -6.40 -3.24
CA MET A 129 -7.40 -7.52 -4.07
C MET A 129 -8.48 -8.60 -4.21
N ASP A 130 -9.17 -8.98 -3.12
CA ASP A 130 -10.26 -9.95 -3.16
C ASP A 130 -11.44 -9.46 -4.02
N TRP A 131 -11.81 -8.18 -3.86
CA TRP A 131 -12.81 -7.56 -4.72
C TRP A 131 -12.40 -7.55 -6.19
N ALA A 132 -11.19 -7.09 -6.52
CA ALA A 132 -10.68 -7.01 -7.88
C ALA A 132 -10.61 -8.40 -8.53
N THR A 133 -10.14 -9.40 -7.77
CA THR A 133 -10.09 -10.80 -8.17
C THR A 133 -11.50 -11.30 -8.51
N LYS A 134 -12.48 -11.12 -7.61
CA LYS A 134 -13.88 -11.52 -7.89
C LYS A 134 -14.45 -10.81 -9.12
N LYS A 135 -14.15 -9.53 -9.28
CA LYS A 135 -14.62 -8.74 -10.43
C LYS A 135 -14.03 -9.24 -11.75
N LEU A 136 -12.73 -9.52 -11.81
CA LEU A 136 -12.04 -10.10 -12.98
C LEU A 136 -12.61 -11.47 -13.36
N LYS A 137 -12.88 -12.33 -12.37
CA LYS A 137 -13.53 -13.63 -12.60
C LYS A 137 -14.89 -13.47 -13.28
N ASN A 138 -15.67 -12.49 -12.85
CA ASN A 138 -16.99 -12.24 -13.42
C ASN A 138 -16.87 -11.76 -14.87
N PHE A 139 -15.91 -10.88 -15.20
CA PHE A 139 -15.66 -10.47 -16.58
C PHE A 139 -15.30 -11.65 -17.48
N GLN A 140 -14.46 -12.58 -17.01
CA GLN A 140 -14.13 -13.79 -17.77
C GLN A 140 -15.37 -14.67 -18.05
N ILE A 141 -16.25 -14.85 -17.05
CA ILE A 141 -17.49 -15.64 -17.22
C ILE A 141 -18.45 -14.97 -18.20
N VAL A 142 -18.59 -13.64 -18.14
CA VAL A 142 -19.46 -12.88 -19.04
C VAL A 142 -18.94 -12.96 -20.47
N SER A 143 -17.63 -12.77 -20.69
CA SER A 143 -17.00 -12.89 -22.00
C SER A 143 -17.16 -14.29 -22.61
N GLN A 144 -17.07 -15.35 -21.79
CA GLN A 144 -17.31 -16.72 -22.27
C GLN A 144 -18.77 -17.00 -22.68
N LYS A 145 -19.74 -16.28 -22.09
CA LYS A 145 -21.17 -16.50 -22.32
C LYS A 145 -21.77 -15.60 -23.41
N ASN A 146 -21.20 -14.41 -23.61
CA ASN A 146 -21.72 -13.41 -24.53
C ASN A 146 -20.68 -13.08 -25.61
N ILE A 147 -20.93 -13.51 -26.84
CA ILE A 147 -20.09 -13.20 -28.01
C ILE A 147 -20.37 -11.76 -28.54
N HIS A 148 -21.37 -11.03 -28.02
CA HIS A 148 -21.97 -9.91 -28.76
C HIS A 148 -22.25 -8.59 -28.02
N LEU A 149 -21.56 -8.28 -26.91
CA LEU A 149 -21.68 -6.98 -26.23
C LEU A 149 -20.37 -6.19 -26.25
N ASN A 150 -20.52 -4.87 -26.32
CA ASN A 150 -19.52 -3.82 -26.59
C ASN A 150 -18.14 -4.11 -25.95
N HIS A 151 -17.28 -4.81 -26.70
CA HIS A 151 -16.11 -5.53 -26.19
C HIS A 151 -14.98 -4.58 -25.75
N ASP A 152 -14.88 -3.39 -26.34
CA ASP A 152 -13.67 -2.58 -26.23
C ASP A 152 -13.50 -1.88 -24.87
N ALA A 153 -14.58 -1.33 -24.30
CA ALA A 153 -14.52 -0.63 -23.02
C ALA A 153 -14.38 -1.58 -21.82
N GLU A 154 -15.13 -2.68 -21.82
CA GLU A 154 -15.04 -3.70 -20.75
C GLU A 154 -13.71 -4.48 -20.80
N SER A 155 -13.20 -4.77 -22.00
CA SER A 155 -11.89 -5.40 -22.17
C SER A 155 -10.77 -4.48 -21.68
N THR A 156 -10.82 -3.19 -22.00
CA THR A 156 -9.82 -2.21 -21.55
C THR A 156 -9.84 -2.05 -20.02
N PHE A 157 -11.03 -2.01 -19.42
CA PHE A 157 -11.17 -1.96 -17.96
C PHE A 157 -10.70 -3.24 -17.27
N GLY A 158 -10.98 -4.41 -17.83
CA GLY A 158 -10.51 -5.69 -17.30
C GLY A 158 -8.98 -5.77 -17.27
N LEU A 159 -8.32 -5.30 -18.34
CA LEU A 159 -6.86 -5.28 -18.42
C LEU A 159 -6.23 -4.29 -17.43
N SER A 160 -6.79 -3.08 -17.29
CA SER A 160 -6.27 -2.09 -16.33
C SER A 160 -6.48 -2.53 -14.87
N LEU A 161 -7.63 -3.16 -14.57
CA LEU A 161 -7.90 -3.73 -13.26
C LEU A 161 -6.96 -4.90 -12.93
N GLU A 162 -6.66 -5.76 -13.90
CA GLU A 162 -5.66 -6.82 -13.74
C GLU A 162 -4.28 -6.24 -13.45
N GLU A 163 -3.89 -5.21 -14.20
CA GLU A 163 -2.61 -4.56 -14.02
C GLU A 163 -2.46 -3.90 -12.64
N ALA A 164 -3.51 -3.25 -12.16
CA ALA A 164 -3.59 -2.65 -10.83
C ALA A 164 -3.54 -3.72 -9.73
N LEU A 165 -4.26 -4.83 -9.89
CA LEU A 165 -4.24 -5.96 -8.97
C LEU A 165 -2.82 -6.50 -8.77
N TYR A 166 -2.05 -6.65 -9.85
CA TYR A 166 -0.66 -7.12 -9.73
C TYR A 166 0.27 -6.09 -9.10
N SER A 167 0.14 -4.80 -9.44
CA SER A 167 0.91 -3.73 -8.77
C SER A 167 0.67 -3.71 -7.26
N MET A 168 -0.59 -3.87 -6.85
CA MET A 168 -0.98 -3.88 -5.44
C MET A 168 -0.41 -5.11 -4.72
N ALA A 169 -0.49 -6.29 -5.34
CA ALA A 169 0.10 -7.52 -4.82
C ALA A 169 1.63 -7.40 -4.70
N GLU A 170 2.29 -6.83 -5.70
CA GLU A 170 3.74 -6.63 -5.74
C GLU A 170 4.22 -5.70 -4.61
N SER A 171 3.50 -4.59 -4.40
CA SER A 171 3.77 -3.68 -3.29
C SER A 171 3.55 -4.35 -1.94
N THR A 172 2.48 -5.15 -1.82
CA THR A 172 2.20 -5.89 -0.59
C THR A 172 3.29 -6.92 -0.26
N VAL A 173 3.81 -7.64 -1.27
CA VAL A 173 4.98 -8.53 -1.08
C VAL A 173 6.15 -7.74 -0.49
N ARG A 174 6.50 -6.60 -1.09
CA ARG A 174 7.64 -5.78 -0.62
C ARG A 174 7.47 -5.30 0.82
N ILE A 175 6.27 -4.84 1.18
CA ILE A 175 5.96 -4.41 2.55
C ILE A 175 6.15 -5.60 3.50
N LEU A 176 5.55 -6.76 3.19
CA LEU A 176 5.66 -7.94 4.04
C LEU A 176 7.11 -8.42 4.20
N SER A 177 7.91 -8.40 3.14
CA SER A 177 9.33 -8.76 3.19
C SER A 177 10.14 -7.85 4.12
N SER A 178 9.90 -6.53 4.10
CA SER A 178 10.51 -5.63 5.09
C SER A 178 10.10 -5.97 6.52
N PHE A 179 8.84 -6.35 6.75
CA PHE A 179 8.33 -6.69 8.08
C PHE A 179 8.90 -7.99 8.64
N VAL A 180 9.29 -8.96 7.80
CA VAL A 180 9.97 -10.19 8.24
C VAL A 180 11.28 -9.88 8.97
N LEU A 181 11.96 -8.79 8.60
CA LEU A 181 13.26 -8.39 9.13
C LEU A 181 13.16 -7.44 10.33
N MET A 182 11.94 -7.14 10.82
CA MET A 182 11.71 -6.24 11.95
C MET A 182 11.62 -6.99 13.28
N ASN A 183 12.16 -6.41 14.35
CA ASN A 183 11.91 -6.86 15.72
C ASN A 183 10.54 -6.36 16.23
N LEU A 184 9.46 -6.94 15.72
CA LEU A 184 8.08 -6.57 16.04
C LEU A 184 7.69 -6.99 17.46
N LYS A 185 6.84 -6.18 18.12
CA LYS A 185 6.21 -6.56 19.39
C LYS A 185 5.19 -7.69 19.18
N ASP A 186 4.93 -8.50 20.21
CA ASP A 186 4.06 -9.70 20.13
C ASP A 186 2.72 -9.48 19.41
N SER A 187 2.01 -8.39 19.72
CA SER A 187 0.72 -8.09 19.08
C SER A 187 0.86 -7.75 17.59
N GLN A 188 1.91 -7.03 17.22
CA GLN A 188 2.22 -6.66 15.83
C GLN A 188 2.70 -7.88 15.05
N ALA A 189 3.54 -8.73 15.65
CA ALA A 189 4.00 -9.98 15.06
C ALA A 189 2.82 -10.93 14.78
N ALA A 190 1.90 -11.09 15.74
CA ALA A 190 0.70 -11.90 15.55
C ALA A 190 -0.22 -11.37 14.44
N GLN A 191 -0.39 -10.05 14.36
CA GLN A 191 -1.15 -9.42 13.28
C GLN A 191 -0.46 -9.60 11.92
N PHE A 192 0.86 -9.38 11.86
CA PHE A 192 1.67 -9.59 10.67
C PHE A 192 1.53 -11.01 10.13
N LEU A 193 1.71 -12.04 10.97
CA LEU A 193 1.57 -13.44 10.55
C LEU A 193 0.16 -13.75 10.02
N ARG A 194 -0.87 -13.22 10.66
CA ARG A 194 -2.26 -13.38 10.20
C ARG A 194 -2.47 -12.77 8.81
N LEU A 195 -1.92 -11.57 8.58
CA LEU A 195 -2.01 -10.89 7.30
C LEU A 195 -1.19 -11.59 6.21
N ALA A 196 0.01 -12.07 6.52
CA ALA A 196 0.82 -12.87 5.61
C ALA A 196 0.06 -14.10 5.11
N VAL A 197 -0.54 -14.87 6.02
CA VAL A 197 -1.35 -16.06 5.65
C VAL A 197 -2.56 -15.67 4.80
N ARG A 198 -3.26 -14.59 5.13
CA ARG A 198 -4.39 -14.09 4.33
C ARG A 198 -3.94 -13.65 2.94
N PHE A 199 -2.80 -12.97 2.84
CA PHE A 199 -2.23 -12.52 1.58
C PHE A 199 -1.81 -13.70 0.70
N TYR A 200 -1.12 -14.71 1.23
CA TYR A 200 -0.78 -15.92 0.48
C TYR A 200 -2.01 -16.67 -0.01
N ARG A 201 -3.09 -16.72 0.79
CA ARG A 201 -4.38 -17.26 0.34
C ARG A 201 -4.93 -16.46 -0.85
N GLN A 202 -4.77 -15.13 -0.83
CA GLN A 202 -5.21 -14.27 -1.91
C GLN A 202 -4.37 -14.45 -3.18
N LEU A 203 -3.04 -14.53 -3.07
CA LEU A 203 -2.15 -14.87 -4.19
C LEU A 203 -2.55 -16.20 -4.84
N ALA A 204 -2.88 -17.22 -4.03
CA ALA A 204 -3.35 -18.50 -4.54
C ALA A 204 -4.65 -18.38 -5.35
N GLN A 205 -5.57 -17.46 -4.99
CA GLN A 205 -6.76 -17.19 -5.79
C GLN A 205 -6.41 -16.50 -7.10
N ILE A 206 -5.52 -15.50 -7.07
CA ILE A 206 -5.04 -14.79 -8.27
C ILE A 206 -4.39 -15.77 -9.26
N VAL A 207 -3.55 -16.68 -8.77
CA VAL A 207 -2.92 -17.73 -9.59
C VAL A 207 -3.97 -18.67 -10.19
N LYS A 208 -4.96 -19.11 -9.40
CA LYS A 208 -6.04 -19.98 -9.89
C LYS A 208 -6.83 -19.36 -11.03
N GLN A 209 -7.00 -18.04 -11.08
CA GLN A 209 -7.67 -17.36 -12.19
C GLN A 209 -6.90 -17.42 -13.51
N ARG A 210 -5.60 -17.66 -13.45
CA ARG A 210 -4.79 -17.87 -14.65
C ARG A 210 -4.95 -19.27 -15.21
N ILE A 211 -5.52 -20.22 -14.46
CA ILE A 211 -5.73 -21.58 -14.95
C ILE A 211 -7.01 -21.63 -15.78
N ALA A 212 -6.86 -21.97 -17.06
CA ALA A 212 -8.02 -22.12 -17.95
C ALA A 212 -8.92 -23.28 -17.48
N PRO A 213 -10.26 -23.14 -17.56
CA PRO A 213 -11.17 -24.25 -17.35
C PRO A 213 -10.91 -25.41 -18.31
N LYS A 214 -11.32 -26.63 -17.92
CA LYS A 214 -11.20 -27.82 -18.78
C LYS A 214 -11.87 -27.55 -20.14
N GLY A 215 -11.14 -27.80 -21.22
CA GLY A 215 -11.60 -27.58 -22.59
C GLY A 215 -11.37 -26.17 -23.14
N CYS A 216 -10.87 -25.23 -22.33
CA CYS A 216 -10.47 -23.89 -22.78
C CYS A 216 -8.96 -23.83 -23.06
N LYS A 217 -8.55 -23.01 -24.02
CA LYS A 217 -7.12 -22.77 -24.30
C LYS A 217 -6.49 -21.97 -23.17
N GLN A 218 -5.36 -22.46 -22.66
CA GLN A 218 -4.54 -21.74 -21.69
C GLN A 218 -3.92 -20.51 -22.35
N THR A 219 -4.16 -19.33 -21.80
CA THR A 219 -3.46 -18.10 -22.20
C THR A 219 -2.14 -17.98 -21.47
N LEU A 220 -1.13 -17.41 -22.14
CA LEU A 220 0.14 -17.13 -21.49
C LEU A 220 -0.05 -16.04 -20.42
N PRO A 221 0.50 -16.22 -19.21
CA PRO A 221 0.47 -15.17 -18.21
C PRO A 221 1.22 -13.92 -18.69
N SER A 222 0.70 -12.74 -18.33
CA SER A 222 1.37 -11.47 -18.64
C SER A 222 2.74 -11.36 -17.97
N LEU A 223 3.63 -10.56 -18.54
CA LEU A 223 4.97 -10.33 -17.96
C LEU A 223 4.88 -9.80 -16.51
N LYS A 224 3.87 -8.97 -16.21
CA LYS A 224 3.65 -8.42 -14.87
C LYS A 224 3.28 -9.52 -13.86
N PHE A 225 2.44 -10.47 -14.25
CA PHE A 225 2.15 -11.64 -13.42
C PHE A 225 3.40 -12.50 -13.18
N GLN A 226 4.21 -12.73 -14.22
CA GLN A 226 5.44 -13.52 -14.09
C GLN A 226 6.43 -12.87 -13.09
N LYS A 227 6.61 -11.54 -13.19
CA LYS A 227 7.43 -10.76 -12.24
C LYS A 227 6.89 -10.85 -10.80
N LEU A 228 5.57 -10.80 -10.62
CA LEU A 228 4.95 -10.95 -9.30
C LEU A 228 5.25 -12.32 -8.68
N VAL A 229 5.15 -13.40 -9.47
CA VAL A 229 5.47 -14.76 -9.01
C VAL A 229 6.95 -14.84 -8.61
N GLU A 230 7.84 -14.36 -9.46
CA GLU A 230 9.28 -14.34 -9.19
C GLU A 230 9.61 -13.55 -7.91
N LEU A 231 9.03 -12.36 -7.74
CA LEU A 231 9.20 -11.54 -6.55
C LEU A 231 8.74 -12.29 -5.29
N THR A 232 7.57 -12.91 -5.34
CA THR A 232 7.01 -13.66 -4.18
C THR A 232 7.92 -14.81 -3.75
N CYS A 233 8.62 -15.46 -4.69
CA CYS A 233 9.51 -16.58 -4.38
C CYS A 233 10.92 -16.17 -3.95
N ARG A 234 11.34 -14.92 -4.22
CA ARG A 234 12.68 -14.42 -3.90
C ARG A 234 12.73 -13.52 -2.67
N SER A 235 11.61 -12.90 -2.31
CA SER A 235 11.53 -11.87 -1.27
C SER A 235 11.26 -12.45 0.11
#